data_AF-A0A7W8XHW4-F1
#
_entry.id   AF-A0A7W8XHW4-F1
#
_cell.length_a   1.000
_cell.length_b   1.000
_cell.length_c   1.000
_cell.angle_alpha   90.00
_cell.angle_beta   90.00
_cell.angle_gamma   90.00
#
_symmetry.space_group_name_H-M   'P 1'
#
loop_
_entity.id
_entity.type
_entity.pdbx_description
1 polymer ?
#
loop_
_entity_poly.entity_id
_entity_poly.type
_entity_poly.pdbx_seq_one_letter_code
_entity_poly.pdbx_strand_id
1 'polypeptide(L)'
;MKLRILGALALILSATGHAQAGDRMAAAMFFREVSKSSCGFKMTPEWAIKAATILGMSDPIHEPVLSAVFAVCEAVKKGKKGKTIEIRAPDKHKVMRKVILEKAEWWQA
;
A
#
# COMPACT_ATOMS: atom_id res chain seq x y z
N MET A 1 -15.53 34.37 33.05
CA MET A 1 -15.17 32.93 33.00
C MET A 1 -14.43 32.63 31.69
N LYS A 2 -13.46 31.72 31.74
CA LYS A 2 -12.33 31.56 30.81
C LYS A 2 -12.68 30.79 29.52
N LEU A 3 -12.44 31.40 28.35
CA LEU A 3 -12.31 30.72 27.05
C LEU A 3 -10.82 30.42 26.79
N ARG A 4 -10.30 29.29 27.29
CA ARG A 4 -8.87 28.95 27.11
C ARG A 4 -8.57 27.47 26.76
N ILE A 5 -9.53 26.69 26.28
CA ILE A 5 -9.34 25.24 26.09
C ILE A 5 -9.31 24.81 24.61
N LEU A 6 -9.66 25.68 23.66
CA LEU A 6 -9.74 25.30 22.24
C LEU A 6 -8.39 25.28 21.49
N GLY A 7 -7.32 25.84 22.05
CA GLY A 7 -6.01 25.91 21.38
C GLY A 7 -5.15 24.64 21.46
N ALA A 8 -5.41 23.76 22.43
CA ALA A 8 -4.52 22.63 22.72
C ALA A 8 -4.84 21.34 21.93
N LEU A 9 -6.07 21.19 21.40
CA LEU A 9 -6.45 19.98 20.65
C LEU A 9 -5.93 19.95 19.20
N ALA A 10 -5.67 21.11 18.58
CA ALA A 10 -5.22 21.17 17.18
C ALA A 10 -3.79 20.62 16.96
N LEU A 11 -2.92 20.74 17.97
CA LEU A 11 -1.51 20.32 17.88
C LEU A 11 -1.32 18.79 17.97
N ILE A 12 -2.27 18.05 18.56
CA ILE A 12 -2.16 16.59 18.71
C ILE A 12 -2.55 15.87 17.41
N LEU A 13 -3.48 16.42 16.62
CA LEU A 13 -3.87 15.84 15.32
C LEU A 13 -2.75 15.95 14.27
N SER A 14 -1.90 16.97 14.35
CA SER A 14 -0.83 17.18 13.37
C SER A 14 0.27 16.11 13.50
N ALA A 15 0.64 15.74 14.72
CA ALA A 15 1.68 14.74 14.97
C ALA A 15 1.25 13.30 14.59
N THR A 16 0.00 12.94 14.84
CA THR A 16 -0.54 11.61 14.49
C THR A 16 -0.68 11.41 12.98
N GLY A 17 -0.99 12.47 12.23
CA GLY A 17 -1.02 12.44 10.77
C GLY A 17 0.33 12.11 10.12
N HIS A 18 1.43 12.61 10.69
CA HIS A 18 2.77 12.34 10.17
C HIS A 18 3.24 10.90 10.41
N ALA A 19 2.98 10.33 11.59
CA ALA A 19 3.31 8.93 11.87
C ALA A 19 2.55 7.98 10.92
N GLN A 20 1.24 8.18 10.77
CA GLN A 20 0.41 7.35 9.88
C GLN A 20 0.80 7.44 8.40
N ALA A 21 1.26 8.62 7.95
CA ALA A 21 1.77 8.79 6.59
C ALA A 21 3.11 8.07 6.37
N GLY A 22 4.00 8.11 7.36
CA GLY A 22 5.27 7.37 7.36
C GLY A 22 5.06 5.86 7.32
N ASP A 23 4.19 5.34 8.19
CA ASP A 23 3.86 3.91 8.29
C ASP A 23 3.28 3.37 6.98
N ARG A 24 2.35 4.11 6.37
CA ARG A 24 1.79 3.77 5.06
C ARG A 24 2.85 3.72 3.97
N MET A 25 3.79 4.67 3.98
CA MET A 25 4.86 4.72 2.99
C MET A 25 5.80 3.50 3.15
N ALA A 26 6.14 3.15 4.38
CA ALA A 26 6.93 1.95 4.68
C ALA A 26 6.22 0.67 4.20
N ALA A 27 4.92 0.54 4.47
CA ALA A 27 4.12 -0.59 4.01
C ALA A 27 4.02 -0.66 2.47
N ALA A 28 3.88 0.48 1.79
CA ALA A 28 3.88 0.56 0.33
C ALA A 28 5.24 0.13 -0.28
N MET A 29 6.35 0.59 0.29
CA MET A 29 7.69 0.20 -0.15
C MET A 29 7.94 -1.30 0.07
N PHE A 30 7.54 -1.83 1.23
CA PHE A 30 7.64 -3.25 1.51
C PHE A 30 6.81 -4.09 0.54
N PHE A 31 5.53 -3.72 0.32
CA PHE A 31 4.65 -4.38 -0.65
C PHE A 31 5.30 -4.45 -2.04
N ARG A 32 5.91 -3.36 -2.49
CA ARG A 32 6.63 -3.28 -3.77
C ARG A 32 7.85 -4.20 -3.82
N GLU A 33 8.74 -4.13 -2.83
CA GLU A 33 9.98 -4.93 -2.85
C GLU A 33 9.70 -6.42 -2.67
N VAL A 34 8.75 -6.80 -1.81
CA VAL A 34 8.37 -8.21 -1.64
C VAL A 34 7.70 -8.75 -2.90
N SER A 35 6.79 -8.02 -3.54
CA SER A 35 6.19 -8.45 -4.81
C SER A 35 7.24 -8.66 -5.91
N LYS A 36 8.27 -7.81 -5.94
CA LYS A 36 9.41 -7.95 -6.85
C LYS A 36 10.26 -9.18 -6.51
N SER A 37 10.62 -9.36 -5.24
CA SER A 37 11.49 -10.45 -4.77
C SER A 37 10.81 -11.82 -4.90
N SER A 38 9.56 -11.95 -4.44
CA SER A 38 8.85 -13.22 -4.34
C SER A 38 8.33 -13.74 -5.68
N CYS A 39 7.93 -12.86 -6.61
CA CYS A 39 7.33 -13.29 -7.88
C CYS A 39 7.70 -12.42 -9.09
N GLY A 40 8.72 -11.57 -8.98
CA GLY A 40 9.25 -10.81 -10.12
C GLY A 40 8.35 -9.66 -10.58
N PHE A 41 7.28 -9.32 -9.85
CA PHE A 41 6.41 -8.22 -10.23
C PHE A 41 7.02 -6.88 -9.81
N LYS A 42 7.64 -6.20 -10.78
CA LYS A 42 8.20 -4.86 -10.59
C LYS A 42 7.10 -3.83 -10.82
N MET A 43 6.53 -3.27 -9.75
CA MET A 43 5.57 -2.15 -9.84
C MET A 43 6.25 -0.80 -9.66
N THR A 44 5.63 0.28 -10.13
CA THR A 44 6.13 1.63 -9.84
C THR A 44 5.82 2.02 -8.38
N PRO A 45 6.62 2.93 -7.77
CA PRO A 45 6.34 3.43 -6.41
C PRO A 45 4.94 4.05 -6.28
N GLU A 46 4.47 4.77 -7.29
CA GLU A 46 3.19 5.47 -7.29
C GLU A 46 2.03 4.48 -7.20
N TRP A 47 2.10 3.38 -7.95
CA TRP A 47 1.09 2.32 -7.90
C TRP A 47 1.13 1.53 -6.60
N ALA A 48 2.32 1.34 -6.00
CA ALA A 48 2.44 0.75 -4.67
C ALA A 48 1.78 1.62 -3.59
N ILE A 49 2.01 2.94 -3.63
CA ILE A 49 1.39 3.90 -2.71
C ILE A 49 -0.13 3.95 -2.91
N LYS A 50 -0.60 3.93 -4.16
CA LYS A 50 -2.03 3.90 -4.47
C LYS A 50 -2.70 2.63 -3.94
N ALA A 51 -2.07 1.47 -4.15
CA ALA A 51 -2.55 0.19 -3.62
C ALA A 51 -2.58 0.19 -2.10
N ALA A 52 -1.51 0.66 -1.45
CA ALA A 52 -1.43 0.80 0.00
C ALA A 52 -2.52 1.72 0.55
N THR A 53 -2.85 2.79 -0.16
CA THR A 53 -3.92 3.71 0.22
C THR A 53 -5.29 3.05 0.10
N ILE A 54 -5.57 2.39 -1.03
CA ILE A 54 -6.86 1.72 -1.29
C ILE A 54 -7.11 0.59 -0.29
N LEU A 55 -6.07 -0.21 0.00
CA LEU A 55 -6.17 -1.35 0.89
C LEU A 55 -6.04 -0.95 2.36
N GLY A 56 -5.57 0.27 2.66
CA GLY A 56 -5.38 0.74 4.02
C GLY A 56 -4.18 0.08 4.71
N MET A 57 -3.09 -0.13 3.98
CA MET A 57 -1.83 -0.65 4.53
C MET A 57 -1.20 0.38 5.48
N SER A 58 -0.73 -0.11 6.62
CA SER A 58 0.00 0.67 7.63
C SER A 58 1.12 -0.14 8.27
N ASP A 59 0.95 -1.46 8.39
CA ASP A 59 1.96 -2.37 8.92
C ASP A 59 2.54 -3.22 7.78
N PRO A 60 3.87 -3.23 7.56
CA PRO A 60 4.52 -3.96 6.47
C PRO A 60 4.34 -5.49 6.53
N ILE A 61 4.21 -6.07 7.73
CA ILE A 61 4.28 -7.53 7.93
C ILE A 61 2.88 -8.11 8.18
N HIS A 62 1.88 -7.27 8.40
CA HIS A 62 0.51 -7.69 8.65
C HIS A 62 -0.42 -7.48 7.45
N GLU A 63 -1.61 -8.01 7.60
CA GLU A 63 -2.74 -7.69 6.73
C GLU A 63 -2.97 -6.17 6.68
N PRO A 64 -3.18 -5.59 5.49
CA PRO A 64 -3.52 -6.25 4.23
C PRO A 64 -2.32 -6.51 3.28
N VAL A 65 -1.09 -6.24 3.72
CA VAL A 65 0.10 -6.29 2.86
C VAL A 65 0.36 -7.69 2.31
N LEU A 66 0.40 -8.70 3.18
CA LEU A 66 0.70 -10.08 2.78
C LEU A 66 -0.33 -10.63 1.80
N SER A 67 -1.62 -10.45 2.07
CA SER A 67 -2.68 -10.85 1.14
C SER A 67 -2.57 -10.18 -0.23
N ALA A 68 -2.17 -8.90 -0.27
CA ALA A 68 -1.94 -8.21 -1.53
C ALA A 68 -0.74 -8.80 -2.29
N VAL A 69 0.37 -9.12 -1.61
CA VAL A 69 1.54 -9.80 -2.22
C VAL A 69 1.11 -11.14 -2.83
N PHE A 70 0.38 -11.98 -2.08
CA PHE A 70 -0.10 -13.26 -2.59
C PHE A 70 -0.98 -13.07 -3.84
N ALA A 71 -1.89 -12.10 -3.82
CA ALA A 71 -2.75 -11.81 -4.96
C ALA A 71 -1.97 -11.37 -6.21
N VAL A 72 -0.89 -10.59 -6.03
CA VAL A 72 0.04 -10.23 -7.11
C VAL A 72 0.72 -11.48 -7.67
N CYS A 73 1.30 -12.30 -6.80
CA CYS A 73 2.06 -13.47 -7.24
C CYS A 73 1.17 -14.52 -7.91
N GLU A 74 -0.06 -14.71 -7.45
CA GLU A 74 -1.06 -15.53 -8.15
C GLU A 74 -1.41 -14.96 -9.53
N ALA A 75 -1.57 -13.65 -9.66
CA ALA A 75 -1.84 -13.00 -10.95
C ALA A 75 -0.68 -13.20 -11.92
N VAL A 76 0.57 -13.06 -11.47
CA VAL A 76 1.77 -13.29 -12.27
C VAL A 76 1.89 -14.76 -12.69
N LYS A 77 1.68 -15.69 -11.75
CA LYS A 77 1.73 -17.14 -12.01
C LYS A 77 0.71 -17.57 -13.07
N LYS A 78 -0.48 -16.94 -13.07
CA LYS A 78 -1.53 -17.14 -14.10
C LYS A 78 -1.17 -16.54 -15.47
N GLY A 79 0.06 -16.09 -15.68
CA GLY A 79 0.53 -15.59 -16.97
C GLY A 79 0.05 -14.18 -17.30
N LYS A 80 -0.51 -13.42 -16.33
CA LYS A 80 -0.83 -12.00 -16.55
C LYS A 80 0.46 -11.18 -16.60
N LYS A 81 1.07 -11.15 -17.78
CA LYS A 81 2.33 -10.43 -18.08
C LYS A 81 2.11 -9.05 -18.69
N GLY A 82 0.85 -8.59 -18.78
CA GLY A 82 0.50 -7.28 -19.33
C GLY A 82 1.11 -6.12 -18.54
N LYS A 83 1.07 -4.93 -19.14
CA LYS A 83 1.53 -3.68 -18.50
C LYS A 83 0.80 -3.42 -17.18
N THR A 84 -0.46 -3.85 -17.07
CA THR A 84 -1.25 -3.78 -15.84
C THR A 84 -1.75 -5.17 -15.42
N ILE A 85 -1.88 -5.37 -14.11
CA ILE A 85 -2.58 -6.52 -13.54
C ILE A 85 -3.70 -6.02 -12.63
N GLU A 86 -4.82 -6.73 -12.66
CA GLU A 86 -5.87 -6.57 -11.67
C GLU A 86 -5.73 -7.67 -10.62
N ILE A 87 -5.68 -7.25 -9.35
CA ILE A 87 -5.68 -8.12 -8.19
C ILE A 87 -6.94 -7.87 -7.34
N ARG A 88 -7.29 -8.87 -6.53
CA ARG A 88 -8.29 -8.72 -5.47
C ARG A 88 -7.65 -9.09 -4.14
N ALA A 89 -7.71 -8.20 -3.17
CA ALA A 89 -7.18 -8.40 -1.82
C ALA A 89 -8.11 -7.75 -0.79
N PRO A 90 -8.20 -8.30 0.43
CA PRO A 90 -8.93 -7.65 1.52
C PRO A 90 -8.27 -6.32 1.87
N ASP A 91 -9.07 -5.30 2.15
CA ASP A 91 -8.60 -4.08 2.82
C ASP A 91 -8.42 -4.30 4.33
N LYS A 92 -8.01 -3.25 5.05
CA LYS A 92 -7.85 -3.28 6.52
C LYS A 92 -9.12 -3.67 7.29
N HIS A 93 -10.29 -3.56 6.69
CA HIS A 93 -11.58 -3.98 7.26
C HIS A 93 -12.05 -5.34 6.72
N LYS A 94 -11.16 -6.10 6.07
CA LYS A 94 -11.43 -7.41 5.47
C LYS A 94 -12.43 -7.39 4.32
N VAL A 95 -12.70 -6.22 3.73
CA VAL A 95 -13.55 -6.09 2.55
C VAL A 95 -12.69 -6.33 1.31
N MET A 96 -13.10 -7.25 0.44
CA MET A 96 -12.38 -7.52 -0.81
C MET A 96 -12.41 -6.30 -1.73
N ARG A 97 -11.24 -5.73 -2.02
CA ARG A 97 -11.06 -4.61 -2.95
C ARG A 97 -10.37 -5.08 -4.21
N LYS A 98 -10.80 -4.48 -5.33
CA LYS A 98 -10.13 -4.58 -6.61
C LYS A 98 -9.06 -3.50 -6.70
N VAL A 99 -7.83 -3.89 -7.05
CA VAL A 99 -6.72 -2.96 -7.26
C VAL A 99 -6.09 -3.25 -8.61
N ILE A 100 -5.88 -2.19 -9.38
CA ILE A 100 -5.09 -2.26 -10.61
C ILE A 100 -3.68 -1.87 -10.23
N LEU A 101 -2.69 -2.61 -10.73
CA LEU A 101 -1.28 -2.34 -10.53
C LEU A 101 -0.63 -2.25 -11.90
N GLU A 102 0.23 -1.26 -12.08
CA GLU A 102 1.05 -1.15 -13.28
C GLU A 102 2.44 -1.72 -13.01
N LYS A 103 2.89 -2.54 -13.95
CA LYS A 103 4.25 -3.00 -14.04
C LYS A 103 5.11 -1.84 -14.52
N ALA A 104 6.22 -1.58 -13.83
CA ALA A 104 7.21 -0.64 -14.28
C ALA A 104 7.76 -1.08 -15.64
N GLU A 105 7.59 -0.22 -16.65
CA GLU A 105 8.34 -0.31 -17.90
C GLU A 105 9.79 0.04 -17.57
N TRP A 106 10.63 -0.98 -17.58
CA TRP A 106 12.07 -0.99 -17.51
C TRP A 106 12.73 0.32 -17.98
N TRP A 107 13.37 1.03 -17.04
CA TRP A 107 14.68 1.65 -17.25
C TRP A 107 15.70 0.82 -16.48
N GLN A 108 16.71 0.34 -17.20
CA GLN A 108 17.95 -0.18 -16.65
C GLN A 108 18.71 1.03 -16.08
N ALA A 109 18.90 1.08 -14.78
CA ALA A 109 19.93 1.91 -14.17
C ALA A 109 20.83 0.98 -13.35
#